data_AF-A0A920JJ89-F1
#
_entry.id   AF-A0A920JJ89-F1
#
_cell.length_a   1.000
_cell.length_b   1.000
_cell.length_c   1.000
_cell.angle_alpha   90.00
_cell.angle_beta   90.00
_cell.angle_gamma   90.00
#
_symmetry.space_group_name_H-M   'P 1'
#
loop_
_entity.id
_entity.type
_entity.pdbx_description
1 polymer ?
#
loop_
_entity_poly.entity_id
_entity_poly.type
_entity_poly.pdbx_seq_one_letter_code
_entity_poly.pdbx_strand_id
1 'polypeptide(L)' 'MSKKNKVTRDQAESAVRTLIQWAGDDPDREGLIETPKRVVNAYNEFFAGYDIEPKESFQRFSKKSKAMMRWSL' A
#
# COMPACT_ATOMS: atom_id res chain seq x y z
N MET A 1 -13.49 -10.71 -14.42
CA MET A 1 -12.63 -10.50 -13.25
C MET A 1 -13.48 -10.62 -12.01
N SER A 2 -13.30 -11.67 -11.20
CA SER A 2 -14.09 -11.89 -9.98
C SER A 2 -13.98 -10.67 -9.05
N LYS A 3 -15.12 -10.11 -8.64
CA LYS A 3 -15.20 -9.11 -7.56
C LYS A 3 -14.67 -9.79 -6.31
N LYS A 4 -13.36 -9.71 -6.07
CA LYS A 4 -12.77 -10.10 -4.78
C LYS A 4 -13.52 -9.30 -3.72
N ASN A 5 -14.11 -9.98 -2.74
CA ASN A 5 -14.67 -9.33 -1.56
C ASN A 5 -13.57 -8.47 -0.95
N LYS A 6 -13.64 -7.16 -1.18
CA LYS A 6 -12.64 -6.22 -0.69
C LYS A 6 -12.88 -6.11 0.81
N VAL A 7 -11.89 -6.58 1.58
CA VAL A 7 -11.79 -6.28 3.00
C VAL A 7 -11.82 -4.77 3.17
N THR A 8 -12.65 -4.27 4.08
CA THR A 8 -12.74 -2.83 4.33
C THR A 8 -11.53 -2.33 5.12
N ARG A 9 -11.31 -1.01 5.11
CA ARG A 9 -10.25 -0.40 5.90
C ARG A 9 -10.40 -0.71 7.39
N ASP A 10 -11.62 -0.61 7.92
CA ASP A 10 -11.91 -0.87 9.33
C ASP A 10 -11.61 -2.33 9.72
N GLN A 11 -11.88 -3.27 8.82
CA GLN A 11 -11.53 -4.68 9.02
C GLN A 11 -10.01 -4.89 9.05
N ALA A 12 -9.26 -4.19 8.19
CA ALA A 12 -7.80 -4.24 8.21
C ALA A 12 -7.22 -3.62 9.49
N GLU A 13 -7.72 -2.46 9.92
CA GLU A 13 -7.29 -1.84 11.18
C GLU A 13 -7.65 -2.71 12.40
N SER A 14 -8.83 -3.34 12.38
CA SER A 14 -9.25 -4.30 13.43
C SER A 14 -8.32 -5.51 13.49
N ALA A 15 -7.89 -6.04 12.33
CA ALA A 15 -6.92 -7.12 12.28
C ALA A 15 -5.56 -6.70 12.89
N VAL A 16 -5.11 -5.46 12.65
CA VAL A 16 -3.88 -4.95 13.30
C VAL A 16 -4.05 -4.87 14.83
N ARG A 17 -5.21 -4.44 15.34
CA ARG A 17 -5.49 -4.48 16.79
C ARG A 17 -5.39 -5.90 17.34
N THR A 18 -5.92 -6.90 16.63
CA THR A 18 -5.78 -8.31 17.00
C THR A 18 -4.33 -8.75 17.05
N LEU A 19 -3.48 -8.32 16.11
CA LEU A 19 -2.05 -8.64 16.12
C LEU A 19 -1.32 -7.99 17.31
N ILE A 20 -1.67 -6.76 17.67
CA ILE A 20 -1.13 -6.07 18.85
C ILE A 20 -1.48 -6.83 20.14
N GLN A 21 -2.75 -7.22 20.29
CA GLN A 21 -3.20 -8.00 21.44
C GLN A 21 -2.52 -9.37 21.50
N TRP A 22 -2.38 -10.04 20.35
CA TRP A 22 -1.67 -11.31 20.26
C TRP A 22 -0.19 -11.18 20.65
N ALA A 23 0.44 -10.04 20.38
CA ALA A 23 1.81 -9.73 20.81
C ALA A 23 1.92 -9.42 22.33
N GLY A 24 0.79 -9.33 23.05
CA GLY A 24 0.74 -9.07 24.49
C GLY A 24 0.72 -7.59 24.87
N ASP A 25 0.41 -6.69 23.94
CA ASP A 25 0.30 -5.25 24.19
C ASP A 25 -1.16 -4.77 24.09
N ASP A 26 -1.46 -3.59 24.65
CA ASP A 26 -2.79 -3.00 24.66
C ASP A 26 -2.99 -2.05 23.46
N PRO A 27 -3.87 -2.36 22.49
CA PRO A 27 -4.12 -1.49 21.35
C PRO A 27 -4.77 -0.15 21.72
N ASP A 28 -5.36 -0.03 22.92
CA ASP A 28 -6.08 1.16 23.37
C ASP A 28 -5.21 2.10 24.23
N ARG A 29 -3.95 1.75 24.49
CA ARG A 29 -3.01 2.64 25.19
C ARG A 29 -2.60 3.82 24.30
N GLU A 30 -2.32 4.97 24.92
CA GLU A 30 -2.01 6.25 24.25
C GLU A 30 -1.00 6.11 23.09
N GLY A 31 0.06 5.31 23.26
CA GLY A 31 1.09 5.10 22.23
C GLY A 31 0.65 4.24 21.02
N LEU A 32 -0.44 3.49 21.12
CA LEU A 32 -0.89 2.53 20.11
C LEU A 32 -2.24 2.81 19.48
N ILE A 33 -3.04 3.72 20.01
CA ILE A 33 -4.37 4.08 19.44
C ILE A 33 -4.27 4.38 17.94
N GLU A 34 -3.24 5.11 17.51
CA GLU A 34 -3.03 5.47 16.10
C GLU A 34 -2.24 4.40 15.29
N THR A 35 -1.72 3.37 15.93
CA THR A 35 -0.88 2.34 15.28
C THR A 35 -1.63 1.56 14.20
N PRO A 36 -2.87 1.06 14.41
CA PRO A 36 -3.62 0.37 13.37
C PRO A 36 -3.72 1.17 12.06
N LYS A 37 -4.03 2.46 12.16
CA LYS A 37 -4.13 3.38 11.03
C LYS A 37 -2.80 3.57 10.31
N ARG A 38 -1.71 3.77 11.07
CA ARG A 38 -0.34 3.91 10.52
C ARG A 38 0.10 2.65 9.77
N VAL A 39 -0.18 1.47 10.31
CA VAL A 39 0.18 0.18 9.70
C VAL A 39 -0.57 -0.02 8.38
N VAL A 40 -1.88 0.24 8.35
CA VAL A 40 -2.66 0.12 7.10
C VAL A 40 -2.17 1.10 6.04
N ASN A 41 -1.78 2.32 6.41
CA ASN A 41 -1.19 3.27 5.46
C ASN A 41 0.16 2.78 4.91
N ALA A 42 1.05 2.27 5.76
CA ALA A 42 2.32 1.70 5.33
C ALA A 42 2.12 0.52 4.36
N TYR A 43 1.13 -0.34 4.60
CA TYR A 43 0.79 -1.42 3.67
C TYR A 43 0.32 -0.88 2.31
N ASN A 44 -0.52 0.15 2.28
CA ASN A 44 -0.92 0.76 1.01
C ASN A 44 0.28 1.30 0.23
N GLU A 45 1.27 1.89 0.90
CA GLU A 45 2.50 2.38 0.26
C GLU A 45 3.40 1.25 -0.23
N PHE A 46 3.65 0.24 0.61
CA PHE A 46 4.52 -0.90 0.26
C PHE A 46 3.97 -1.72 -0.89
N PHE A 47 2.64 -1.87 -0.94
CA PHE A 47 1.96 -2.68 -1.94
C PHE A 47 1.34 -1.84 -3.08
N ALA A 48 1.56 -0.52 -3.11
CA ALA A 48 1.04 0.37 -4.16
C ALA A 48 1.41 -0.08 -5.59
N GLY A 49 2.56 -0.75 -5.74
CA GLY A 49 3.03 -1.27 -7.02
C GLY A 49 2.19 -2.40 -7.62
N TYR A 50 1.41 -3.12 -6.80
CA TYR A 50 0.54 -4.21 -7.28
C TYR A 50 -0.74 -3.71 -7.95
N ASP A 51 -1.15 -2.47 -7.67
CA ASP A 51 -2.29 -1.82 -8.32
C ASP A 51 -1.90 -1.17 -9.66
N ILE A 52 -0.62 -1.22 -10.05
CA ILE A 52 -0.14 -0.70 -11.33
C ILE A 52 -0.20 -1.81 -12.39
N GLU A 53 -1.02 -1.61 -13.42
CA GLU A 53 -1.06 -2.49 -14.59
C GLU A 53 0.31 -2.51 -15.30
N PRO A 54 0.93 -3.68 -15.55
CA PRO A 54 2.29 -3.78 -16.13
C PRO A 54 2.47 -3.02 -17.45
N LYS A 55 1.39 -2.87 -18.21
CA LYS A 55 1.37 -2.12 -19.48
C LYS A 55 1.61 -0.63 -19.29
N GLU A 56 1.20 -0.05 -18.16
CA GLU A 56 1.39 1.37 -17.86
C GLU A 56 2.83 1.69 -17.46
N SER A 57 3.47 0.79 -16.68
CA SER A 57 4.88 0.93 -16.29
C SER A 57 5.81 0.93 -17.50
N PHE A 58 5.54 0.09 -18.50
CA PHE A 58 6.33 -0.02 -19.72
C PHE A 58 6.24 1.22 -20.63
N GLN A 59 5.05 1.82 -20.77
CA GLN A 59 4.86 3.02 -21.58
C GLN A 59 5.62 4.24 -21.02
N ARG A 60 5.68 4.35 -19.68
CA ARG A 60 6.42 5.43 -19.02
C ARG A 60 7.93 5.33 -19.26
N PHE A 61 8.49 4.11 -19.27
CA PHE A 61 9.89 3.87 -19.59
C PHE A 61 10.22 4.24 -21.05
N SER A 62 9.40 3.77 -21.99
CA SER A 62 9.57 4.04 -23.43
C SER A 62 9.57 5.53 -23.77
N LYS A 63 8.64 6.31 -23.19
CA LYS A 63 8.55 7.77 -23.41
C LYS A 63 9.80 8.52 -22.90
N LYS A 64 10.36 8.11 -21.75
CA LYS A 64 11.53 8.75 -21.15
C LYS A 64 12.79 8.56 -21.99
N SER A 65 12.98 7.37 -22.56
CA SER A 65 14.12 7.07 -23.45
C SER A 65 14.08 7.87 -24.75
N LYS A 66 12.89 8.02 -25.35
CA LYS A 66 12.72 8.80 -26.59
C LYS A 66 12.93 10.31 -26.38
N ALA A 67 12.56 10.82 -25.21
CA ALA A 67 12.79 12.21 -24.83
C ALA A 67 14.29 12.49 -24.59
N MET A 68 15.00 11.61 -23.87
CA MET A 68 16.44 11.77 -23.66
C MET A 68 17.23 11.69 -24.97
N MET A 69 16.91 10.75 -25.85
CA MET A 69 17.61 10.59 -27.13
C MET A 69 17.44 11.79 -28.08
N ARG A 70 16.34 12.54 -27.92
CA ARG A 70 16.03 13.76 -28.70
C ARG A 70 16.75 15.01 -28.18
N TRP A 71 17.34 14.98 -26.99
CA TRP A 71 18.14 16.08 -26.42
C TRP A 71 19.66 15.88 -26.61
N SER A 72 20.07 14.74 -27.17
CA SER A 72 21.48 14.45 -27.53
C SER A 72 21.76 14.57 -29.03
N LEU A 73 20.82 15.14 -29.80
CA LEU A 73 20.96 15.52 -31.22
C LEU A 73 20.72 17.01 -31.35
#